data_AF-A0A7K4CIL9-F1
#
_entry.id   AF-A0A7K4CIL9-F1
#
_cell.length_a   1.000
_cell.length_b   1.000
_cell.length_c   1.000
_cell.angle_alpha   90.00
_cell.angle_beta   90.00
_cell.angle_gamma   90.00
#
_symmetry.space_group_name_H-M   'P 1'
#
loop_
_entity.id
_entity.type
_entity.pdbx_description
1 polymer ?
#
loop_
_entity_poly.entity_id
_entity_poly.type
_entity_poly.pdbx_seq_one_letter_code
_entity_poly.pdbx_strand_id
1 'polypeptide(L)'
;MFKLGEYDVDEARDIADYLRDAGLKVDVRTFTESQIELFHYLDGKMSEIKEEIDEKRFGRYARYMDAFRKVLAEGATAENYSEKLELELDPQVHEKRKIFGEMLEGTYSDEEREAKSREHPNLMSDLLDLTNATSFIESVLERNDIRIGEFPVSRLDDPVVRIFADEIEDDESRLAKTTTSFTVYPMAEVFVDEFTAIFSEEIDEEFEEEYHEEYARLFFLGKLISELAEPSSGKVNMETFAKRCEFQMENKGNLLEIDGCRAAEEMARSLEKNGIIKMKGDSIKWRQ
;
A
#
# COMPACT_ATOMS: atom_id res chain seq x y z
N MET A 1 -5.97 7.73 25.31
CA MET A 1 -6.50 6.89 24.23
C MET A 1 -5.32 6.40 23.44
N PHE A 2 -5.26 5.09 23.24
CA PHE A 2 -4.23 4.40 22.50
C PHE A 2 -4.57 4.44 21.01
N LYS A 3 -3.62 4.83 20.15
CA LYS A 3 -3.79 4.77 18.70
C LYS A 3 -3.49 3.34 18.25
N LEU A 4 -4.49 2.69 17.68
CA LEU A 4 -4.35 1.33 17.16
C LEU A 4 -3.65 1.32 15.80
N GLY A 5 -4.07 2.23 14.91
CA GLY A 5 -3.50 2.39 13.58
C GLY A 5 -4.19 3.47 12.74
N GLU A 6 -3.76 3.55 11.48
CA GLU A 6 -4.33 4.38 10.42
C GLU A 6 -4.76 3.45 9.28
N TYR A 7 -5.96 3.65 8.76
CA TYR A 7 -6.58 2.74 7.79
C TYR A 7 -7.39 3.52 6.76
N ASP A 8 -7.71 2.84 5.66
CA ASP A 8 -8.79 3.29 4.80
C ASP A 8 -10.10 3.42 5.59
N VAL A 9 -10.97 4.34 5.18
CA VAL A 9 -12.16 4.69 5.98
C VAL A 9 -13.10 3.50 6.21
N ASP A 10 -13.22 2.60 5.23
CA ASP A 10 -14.09 1.43 5.35
C ASP A 10 -13.47 0.36 6.25
N GLU A 11 -12.18 0.07 6.09
CA GLU A 11 -11.42 -0.83 6.99
C GLU A 11 -11.45 -0.33 8.44
N ALA A 12 -11.27 0.98 8.67
CA ALA A 12 -11.37 1.56 10.01
C ALA A 12 -12.76 1.37 10.65
N ARG A 13 -13.84 1.30 9.85
CA ARG A 13 -15.19 1.03 10.35
C ARG A 13 -15.34 -0.42 10.75
N ASP A 14 -14.86 -1.33 9.89
CA ASP A 14 -14.92 -2.77 10.13
C ASP A 14 -14.17 -3.13 11.41
N ILE A 15 -12.92 -2.66 11.55
CA ILE A 15 -12.14 -2.77 12.79
C ILE A 15 -12.92 -2.21 13.98
N ALA A 16 -13.46 -0.99 13.87
CA ALA A 16 -14.14 -0.36 14.98
C ALA A 16 -15.40 -1.12 15.41
N ASP A 17 -16.10 -1.78 14.50
CA ASP A 17 -17.30 -2.56 14.79
C ASP A 17 -16.95 -3.86 15.53
N TYR A 18 -15.95 -4.62 15.08
CA TYR A 18 -15.41 -5.77 15.83
C TYR A 18 -15.06 -5.40 17.28
N LEU A 19 -14.32 -4.31 17.44
CA LEU A 19 -13.86 -3.86 18.75
C LEU A 19 -15.02 -3.39 19.64
N ARG A 20 -16.03 -2.71 19.08
CA ARG A 20 -17.22 -2.29 19.85
C ARG A 20 -18.06 -3.48 20.30
N ASP A 21 -18.20 -4.50 19.45
CA ASP A 21 -18.96 -5.71 19.78
C ASP A 21 -18.29 -6.50 20.91
N ALA A 22 -16.96 -6.50 20.96
CA ALA A 22 -16.17 -7.03 22.08
C ALA A 22 -16.19 -6.14 23.35
N GLY A 23 -16.88 -5.00 23.32
CA GLY A 23 -17.02 -4.09 24.46
C GLY A 23 -15.90 -3.06 24.61
N LEU A 24 -15.01 -2.92 23.62
CA LEU A 24 -14.00 -1.88 23.60
C LEU A 24 -14.63 -0.52 23.26
N LYS A 25 -14.13 0.54 23.90
CA LYS A 25 -14.53 1.91 23.56
C LYS A 25 -13.61 2.45 22.48
N VAL A 26 -14.17 2.68 21.30
CA VAL A 26 -13.44 3.08 20.11
C VAL A 26 -13.86 4.48 19.66
N ASP A 27 -12.87 5.32 19.33
CA ASP A 27 -13.02 6.62 18.68
C ASP A 27 -12.37 6.57 17.30
N VAL A 28 -13.13 6.86 16.25
CA VAL A 28 -12.64 6.86 14.86
C VAL A 28 -12.59 8.29 14.37
N ARG A 29 -11.42 8.72 13.89
CA ARG A 29 -11.21 10.09 13.42
C ARG A 29 -10.79 10.10 11.97
N THR A 30 -11.63 10.67 11.11
CA THR A 30 -11.32 10.83 9.69
C THR A 30 -10.40 12.02 9.46
N PHE A 31 -9.44 11.86 8.58
CA PHE A 31 -8.56 12.92 8.09
C PHE A 31 -8.33 12.78 6.58
N THR A 32 -7.71 13.78 5.98
CA THR A 32 -7.30 13.73 4.58
C THR A 32 -5.80 13.55 4.54
N GLU A 33 -5.34 12.45 3.94
CA GLU A 33 -3.94 12.23 3.65
C GLU A 33 -3.61 12.73 2.25
N SER A 34 -2.34 13.06 2.03
CA SER A 34 -1.84 13.45 0.73
C SER A 34 -0.56 12.70 0.39
N GLN A 35 -0.48 12.23 -0.85
CA GLN A 35 0.72 11.65 -1.42
C GLN A 35 1.21 12.51 -2.58
N ILE A 36 2.52 12.73 -2.62
CA ILE A 36 3.20 13.40 -3.74
C ILE A 36 4.06 12.36 -4.44
N GLU A 37 3.83 12.17 -5.73
CA GLU A 37 4.66 11.34 -6.60
C GLU A 37 5.27 12.21 -7.69
N LEU A 38 6.57 12.00 -7.93
CA LEU A 38 7.30 12.67 -9.00
C LEU A 38 7.61 11.66 -10.08
N PHE A 39 7.22 11.98 -11.30
CA PHE A 39 7.50 11.16 -12.47
C PHE A 39 8.37 11.94 -13.44
N HIS A 40 9.54 11.39 -13.72
CA HIS A 40 10.51 11.97 -14.65
C HIS A 40 10.36 11.35 -16.04
N TYR A 41 10.35 12.20 -17.06
CA TYR A 41 10.11 11.80 -18.43
C TYR A 41 11.04 12.53 -19.39
N LEU A 42 11.28 11.91 -20.54
CA LEU A 42 11.66 12.62 -21.76
C LEU A 42 10.40 12.88 -22.60
N ASP A 43 10.18 14.14 -23.00
CA ASP A 43 8.97 14.60 -23.71
C ASP A 43 9.38 15.43 -24.94
N GLY A 44 9.16 14.88 -26.14
CA GLY A 44 9.63 15.48 -27.38
C GLY A 44 9.23 14.68 -28.61
N LYS A 45 9.69 15.11 -29.80
CA LYS A 45 9.48 14.33 -31.02
C LYS A 45 10.22 12.99 -30.94
N MET A 46 9.64 11.95 -31.51
CA MET A 46 10.24 10.61 -31.55
C MET A 46 11.66 10.64 -32.16
N SER A 47 11.88 11.48 -33.17
CA SER A 47 13.20 11.74 -33.77
C SER A 47 14.19 12.36 -32.79
N GLU A 48 13.76 13.31 -31.95
CA GLU A 48 14.59 13.94 -30.93
C GLU A 48 14.90 12.97 -29.78
N ILE A 49 13.91 12.18 -29.35
CA ILE A 49 14.09 11.17 -28.29
C ILE A 49 15.11 10.11 -28.72
N LYS A 50 15.15 9.75 -30.00
CA LYS A 50 16.14 8.82 -30.56
C LYS A 50 17.59 9.31 -30.37
N GLU A 51 17.81 10.62 -30.37
CA GLU A 51 19.15 11.21 -30.21
C GLU A 51 19.61 11.23 -28.75
N GLU A 52 18.68 11.13 -27.81
CA GLU A 52 18.93 11.28 -26.37
C GLU A 52 19.09 9.94 -25.64
N ILE A 53 18.50 8.84 -26.15
CA ILE A 53 18.52 7.53 -25.50
C ILE A 53 19.25 6.46 -26.32
N ASP A 54 19.67 5.38 -25.66
CA ASP A 54 20.34 4.26 -26.32
C ASP A 54 19.43 3.51 -27.33
N GLU A 55 20.05 2.86 -28.31
CA GLU A 55 19.36 2.17 -29.40
C GLU A 55 18.44 1.02 -28.92
N LYS A 56 18.79 0.33 -27.83
CA LYS A 56 17.96 -0.76 -27.30
C LYS A 56 16.68 -0.20 -26.67
N ARG A 57 16.80 0.87 -25.87
CA ARG A 57 15.66 1.56 -25.26
C ARG A 57 14.77 2.21 -26.31
N PHE A 58 15.36 2.89 -27.30
CA PHE A 58 14.61 3.43 -28.45
C PHE A 58 13.91 2.32 -29.26
N GLY A 59 14.60 1.21 -29.51
CA GLY A 59 14.10 0.08 -30.27
C GLY A 59 12.81 -0.52 -29.69
N ARG A 60 12.65 -0.51 -28.36
CA ARG A 60 11.40 -0.93 -27.70
C ARG A 60 10.22 -0.05 -28.09
N TYR A 61 10.36 1.27 -27.99
CA TYR A 61 9.27 2.21 -28.33
C TYR A 61 9.01 2.26 -29.84
N ALA A 62 10.05 2.14 -30.66
CA ALA A 62 9.91 2.02 -32.11
C ALA A 62 9.08 0.78 -32.50
N ARG A 63 9.33 -0.37 -31.87
CA ARG A 63 8.54 -1.60 -32.05
C ARG A 63 7.05 -1.38 -31.73
N TYR A 64 6.73 -0.64 -30.67
CA TYR A 64 5.34 -0.32 -30.33
C TYR A 64 4.67 0.54 -31.40
N MET A 65 5.38 1.58 -31.87
CA MET A 65 4.89 2.44 -32.93
C MET A 65 4.66 1.68 -34.24
N ASP A 66 5.55 0.76 -34.59
CA ASP A 66 5.43 -0.04 -35.81
C ASP A 66 4.25 -1.02 -35.75
N ALA A 67 4.09 -1.72 -34.62
CA ALA A 67 2.91 -2.57 -34.38
C ALA A 67 1.62 -1.75 -34.45
N PHE A 68 1.60 -0.58 -33.83
CA PHE A 68 0.42 0.30 -33.85
C PHE A 68 0.08 0.79 -35.26
N ARG A 69 1.07 1.26 -36.03
CA ARG A 69 0.88 1.68 -37.43
C ARG A 69 0.32 0.54 -38.29
N LYS A 70 0.80 -0.69 -38.09
CA LYS A 70 0.30 -1.87 -38.80
C LYS A 70 -1.17 -2.14 -38.47
N VAL A 71 -1.50 -2.16 -37.18
CA VAL A 71 -2.88 -2.38 -36.70
C VAL A 71 -3.85 -1.33 -37.24
N LEU A 72 -3.43 -0.06 -37.31
CA LEU A 72 -4.21 1.01 -37.95
C LEU A 72 -4.36 0.81 -39.47
N ALA A 73 -3.29 0.39 -40.17
CA ALA A 73 -3.34 0.11 -41.60
C ALA A 73 -4.28 -1.06 -41.93
N GLU A 74 -4.45 -2.01 -41.00
CA GLU A 74 -5.40 -3.11 -41.06
C GLU A 74 -6.84 -2.71 -40.68
N GLY A 75 -7.09 -1.42 -40.42
CA GLY A 75 -8.43 -0.88 -40.17
C GLY A 75 -8.92 -1.10 -38.74
N ALA A 76 -8.02 -1.10 -37.75
CA ALA A 76 -8.44 -1.04 -36.35
C ALA A 76 -9.27 0.22 -36.05
N THR A 77 -10.27 0.06 -35.18
CA THR A 77 -11.15 1.11 -34.69
C THR A 77 -10.73 1.51 -33.27
N ALA A 78 -11.26 2.64 -32.78
CA ALA A 78 -11.04 3.08 -31.40
C ALA A 78 -11.43 2.01 -30.36
N GLU A 79 -12.39 1.14 -30.68
CA GLU A 79 -12.91 0.12 -29.77
C GLU A 79 -12.04 -1.15 -29.73
N ASN A 80 -11.27 -1.45 -30.78
CA ASN A 80 -10.54 -2.72 -30.90
C ASN A 80 -9.03 -2.60 -31.12
N TYR A 81 -8.49 -1.39 -31.25
CA TYR A 81 -7.07 -1.22 -31.54
C TYR A 81 -6.18 -1.76 -30.41
N SER A 82 -6.60 -1.65 -29.15
CA SER A 82 -5.79 -2.10 -28.00
C SER A 82 -5.60 -3.62 -28.04
N GLU A 83 -6.67 -4.39 -28.21
CA GLU A 83 -6.60 -5.85 -28.33
C GLU A 83 -5.78 -6.28 -29.55
N LYS A 84 -5.99 -5.61 -30.69
CA LYS A 84 -5.21 -5.88 -31.92
C LYS A 84 -3.72 -5.53 -31.76
N LEU A 85 -3.40 -4.45 -31.04
CA LEU A 85 -2.02 -4.06 -30.74
C LEU A 85 -1.33 -5.11 -29.88
N GLU A 86 -2.01 -5.58 -28.83
CA GLU A 86 -1.47 -6.61 -27.95
C GLU A 86 -1.23 -7.92 -28.71
N LEU A 87 -2.18 -8.34 -29.55
CA LEU A 87 -2.04 -9.54 -30.38
C LEU A 87 -0.92 -9.42 -31.43
N GLU A 88 -0.71 -8.22 -31.97
CA GLU A 88 0.39 -7.95 -32.90
C GLU A 88 1.75 -8.02 -32.21
N LEU A 89 1.85 -7.53 -30.96
CA LEU A 89 3.08 -7.57 -30.17
C LEU A 89 3.35 -8.96 -29.58
N ASP A 90 2.30 -9.67 -29.18
CA ASP A 90 2.35 -11.00 -28.60
C ASP A 90 1.10 -11.83 -28.95
N PRO A 91 1.19 -12.71 -29.96
CA PRO A 91 0.09 -13.59 -30.35
C PRO A 91 -0.40 -14.54 -29.24
N GLN A 92 0.38 -14.73 -28.17
CA GLN A 92 0.05 -15.59 -27.04
C GLN A 92 -0.52 -14.82 -25.83
N VAL A 93 -0.83 -13.52 -25.97
CA VAL A 93 -1.27 -12.67 -24.85
C VAL A 93 -2.45 -13.24 -24.06
N HIS A 94 -3.46 -13.80 -24.72
CA HIS A 94 -4.63 -14.36 -24.03
C HIS A 94 -4.29 -15.62 -23.22
N GLU A 95 -3.40 -16.48 -23.74
CA GLU A 95 -2.91 -17.65 -23.02
C GLU A 95 -2.10 -17.22 -21.80
N LYS A 96 -1.20 -16.25 -21.97
CA LYS A 96 -0.39 -15.69 -20.89
C LYS A 96 -1.26 -15.06 -19.79
N ARG A 97 -2.26 -14.26 -20.14
CA ARG A 97 -3.21 -13.66 -19.18
C ARG A 97 -3.99 -14.73 -18.41
N LYS A 98 -4.44 -15.78 -19.10
CA LYS A 98 -5.15 -16.89 -18.46
C LYS A 98 -4.26 -17.59 -17.42
N ILE A 99 -3.03 -17.95 -17.80
CA ILE A 99 -2.07 -18.59 -16.88
C ILE A 99 -1.79 -17.70 -15.68
N PHE A 100 -1.59 -16.40 -15.92
CA PHE A 100 -1.31 -15.44 -14.85
C PHE A 100 -2.50 -15.28 -13.88
N GLY A 101 -3.73 -15.20 -14.41
CA GLY A 101 -4.95 -15.16 -13.60
C GLY A 101 -5.14 -16.39 -12.73
N GLU A 102 -5.00 -17.59 -13.31
CA GLU A 102 -5.12 -18.86 -12.58
C GLU A 102 -4.04 -19.01 -11.48
N MET A 103 -2.85 -18.42 -11.66
CA MET A 103 -1.81 -18.35 -10.62
C MET A 103 -2.17 -17.43 -9.46
N LEU A 104 -2.81 -16.28 -9.72
CA LEU A 104 -3.24 -15.34 -8.69
C LEU A 104 -4.42 -15.86 -7.90
N GLU A 105 -5.37 -16.53 -8.57
CA GLU A 105 -6.54 -17.14 -7.94
C GLU A 105 -6.20 -18.40 -7.12
N GLY A 106 -4.96 -18.89 -7.18
CA GLY A 106 -4.54 -20.10 -6.47
C GLY A 106 -5.16 -21.38 -7.06
N THR A 107 -5.57 -21.36 -8.33
CA THR A 107 -6.22 -22.50 -8.99
C THR A 107 -5.24 -23.65 -9.26
N TYR A 108 -3.96 -23.33 -9.46
CA TYR A 108 -2.91 -24.32 -9.66
C TYR A 108 -2.40 -24.89 -8.33
N SER A 109 -2.15 -26.20 -8.31
CA SER A 109 -1.30 -26.80 -7.28
C SER A 109 0.13 -26.25 -7.35
N ASP A 110 0.91 -26.41 -6.29
CA ASP A 110 2.30 -25.93 -6.23
C ASP A 110 3.17 -26.51 -7.38
N GLU A 111 2.98 -27.79 -7.70
CA GLU A 111 3.70 -28.47 -8.79
C GLU A 111 3.34 -27.89 -10.17
N GLU A 112 2.06 -27.60 -10.40
CA GLU A 112 1.58 -27.00 -11.65
C GLU A 112 2.04 -25.55 -11.80
N ARG A 113 2.03 -24.79 -10.70
CA ARG A 113 2.53 -23.41 -10.69
C ARG A 113 4.01 -23.36 -11.01
N GLU A 114 4.79 -24.28 -10.46
CA GLU A 114 6.22 -24.38 -10.76
C GLU A 114 6.47 -24.78 -12.22
N ALA A 115 5.73 -25.76 -12.74
CA ALA A 115 5.81 -26.16 -14.15
C ALA A 115 5.47 -24.99 -15.09
N LYS A 116 4.38 -24.26 -14.84
CA LYS A 116 3.95 -23.11 -15.64
C LYS A 116 4.96 -21.95 -15.58
N SER A 117 5.58 -21.72 -14.43
CA SER A 117 6.63 -20.73 -14.27
C SER A 117 7.89 -21.08 -15.07
N ARG A 118 8.23 -22.37 -15.20
CA ARG A 118 9.34 -22.84 -16.05
C ARG A 118 9.00 -22.79 -17.55
N GLU A 119 7.75 -23.05 -17.92
CA GLU A 119 7.26 -22.94 -19.31
C GLU A 119 7.22 -21.48 -19.78
N HIS A 120 6.90 -20.55 -18.88
CA HIS A 120 6.75 -19.12 -19.17
C HIS A 120 7.64 -18.25 -18.24
N PRO A 121 8.98 -18.35 -18.36
CA PRO A 121 9.89 -17.68 -17.42
C PRO A 121 9.79 -16.16 -17.42
N ASN A 122 9.30 -15.56 -18.51
CA ASN A 122 9.13 -14.12 -18.67
C ASN A 122 7.67 -13.67 -18.57
N LEU A 123 6.75 -14.52 -18.10
CA LEU A 123 5.30 -14.26 -18.12
C LEU A 123 4.92 -12.85 -17.63
N MET A 124 5.41 -12.49 -16.44
CA MET A 124 5.14 -11.17 -15.85
C MET A 124 5.75 -10.04 -16.69
N SER A 125 7.02 -10.19 -17.08
CA SER A 125 7.72 -9.15 -17.86
C SER A 125 7.05 -8.93 -19.21
N ASP A 126 6.59 -9.99 -19.87
CA ASP A 126 5.91 -9.92 -21.17
C ASP A 126 4.57 -9.19 -21.03
N LEU A 127 3.77 -9.53 -20.02
CA LEU A 127 2.48 -8.87 -19.76
C LEU A 127 2.63 -7.40 -19.35
N LEU A 128 3.67 -7.07 -18.56
CA LEU A 128 4.02 -5.69 -18.22
C LEU A 128 4.48 -4.90 -19.45
N ASP A 129 5.26 -5.51 -20.34
CA ASP A 129 5.72 -4.88 -21.59
C ASP A 129 4.55 -4.53 -22.51
N LEU A 130 3.54 -5.42 -22.61
CA LEU A 130 2.29 -5.16 -23.33
C LEU A 130 1.48 -4.03 -22.70
N THR A 131 1.36 -4.02 -21.37
CA THR A 131 0.67 -2.92 -20.65
C THR A 131 1.37 -1.60 -20.91
N ASN A 132 2.70 -1.57 -20.85
CA ASN A 132 3.52 -0.41 -21.18
C ASN A 132 3.34 0.04 -22.64
N ALA A 133 3.22 -0.90 -23.58
CA ALA A 133 2.99 -0.60 -24.99
C ALA A 133 1.64 0.11 -25.19
N THR A 134 0.57 -0.42 -24.60
CA THR A 134 -0.77 0.16 -24.66
C THR A 134 -0.79 1.57 -24.05
N SER A 135 -0.29 1.73 -22.82
CA SER A 135 -0.21 3.05 -22.15
C SER A 135 0.65 4.05 -22.93
N PHE A 136 1.75 3.59 -23.55
CA PHE A 136 2.58 4.42 -24.41
C PHE A 136 1.80 4.91 -25.64
N ILE A 137 1.08 4.02 -26.33
CA ILE A 137 0.28 4.39 -27.51
C ILE A 137 -0.86 5.33 -27.14
N GLU A 138 -1.54 5.13 -26.02
CA GLU A 138 -2.56 6.06 -25.51
C GLU A 138 -1.98 7.46 -25.28
N SER A 139 -0.82 7.54 -24.62
CA SER A 139 -0.09 8.80 -24.43
C SER A 139 0.28 9.46 -25.76
N VAL A 140 0.72 8.68 -26.77
CA VAL A 140 1.00 9.19 -28.12
C VAL A 140 -0.26 9.76 -28.77
N LEU A 141 -1.39 9.05 -28.69
CA LEU A 141 -2.66 9.52 -29.26
C LEU A 141 -3.12 10.82 -28.61
N GLU A 142 -3.12 10.88 -27.28
CA GLU A 142 -3.52 12.07 -26.51
C GLU A 142 -2.63 13.27 -26.84
N ARG A 143 -1.31 13.10 -26.80
CA ARG A 143 -0.33 14.19 -27.00
C ARG A 143 -0.36 14.79 -28.39
N ASN A 144 -0.76 14.01 -29.38
CA ASN A 144 -0.78 14.44 -30.77
C ASN A 144 -2.20 14.77 -31.25
N ASP A 145 -3.21 14.75 -30.36
CA ASP A 145 -4.62 14.97 -30.69
C ASP A 145 -5.06 14.09 -31.87
N ILE A 146 -4.80 12.78 -31.74
CA ILE A 146 -5.14 11.76 -32.75
C ILE A 146 -6.31 10.94 -32.24
N ARG A 147 -7.39 10.95 -33.02
CA ARG A 147 -8.52 10.02 -32.85
C ARG A 147 -8.48 8.95 -33.93
N ILE A 148 -8.54 7.70 -33.49
CA ILE A 148 -8.52 6.55 -34.40
C ILE A 148 -9.75 6.62 -35.32
N GLY A 149 -9.52 6.54 -36.63
CA GLY A 149 -10.58 6.60 -37.65
C GLY A 149 -10.90 8.01 -38.19
N GLU A 150 -10.43 9.09 -37.55
CA GLU A 150 -10.73 10.47 -37.97
C GLU A 150 -9.54 11.18 -38.64
N PHE A 151 -8.31 10.71 -38.43
CA PHE A 151 -7.09 11.44 -38.84
C PHE A 151 -6.18 10.64 -39.80
N PRO A 152 -5.42 11.33 -40.67
CA PRO A 152 -4.46 10.68 -41.55
C PRO A 152 -3.30 10.09 -40.74
N VAL A 153 -2.97 8.83 -41.04
CA VAL A 153 -1.88 8.04 -40.43
C VAL A 153 -0.52 8.76 -40.48
N SER A 154 -0.31 9.69 -41.42
CA SER A 154 0.91 10.50 -41.54
C SER A 154 1.24 11.36 -40.31
N ARG A 155 0.29 11.59 -39.39
CA ARG A 155 0.58 12.23 -38.09
C ARG A 155 1.43 11.36 -37.16
N LEU A 156 1.59 10.06 -37.49
CA LEU A 156 2.39 9.10 -36.74
C LEU A 156 3.82 8.97 -37.27
N ASP A 157 4.23 9.74 -38.29
CA ASP A 157 5.58 9.62 -38.88
C ASP A 157 6.67 10.07 -37.87
N ASP A 158 6.44 11.20 -37.20
CA ASP A 158 7.28 11.72 -36.12
C ASP A 158 6.41 12.35 -35.01
N PRO A 159 5.75 11.52 -34.18
CA PRO A 159 4.84 11.98 -33.14
C PRO A 159 5.61 12.58 -31.95
N VAL A 160 4.94 13.44 -31.18
CA VAL A 160 5.40 13.78 -29.84
C VAL A 160 5.16 12.59 -28.93
N VAL A 161 6.20 12.11 -28.27
CA VAL A 161 6.14 10.97 -27.36
C VAL A 161 6.61 11.39 -25.98
N ARG A 162 6.12 10.68 -24.97
CA ARG A 162 6.61 10.77 -23.60
C ARG A 162 7.03 9.39 -23.13
N ILE A 163 8.27 9.27 -22.67
CA ILE A 163 8.81 8.04 -22.11
C ILE A 163 9.39 8.31 -20.72
N PHE A 164 9.32 7.35 -19.81
CA PHE A 164 9.97 7.49 -18.50
C PHE A 164 11.46 7.72 -18.70
N ALA A 165 12.00 8.75 -18.06
CA ALA A 165 13.42 9.05 -18.03
C ALA A 165 14.16 8.02 -17.17
N ASP A 166 15.40 7.71 -17.56
CA ASP A 166 16.35 7.06 -16.67
C ASP A 166 16.98 8.16 -15.80
N GLU A 167 16.74 8.13 -14.49
CA GLU A 167 17.11 9.20 -13.55
C GLU A 167 18.61 9.52 -13.54
N ILE A 168 19.46 8.56 -13.97
CA ILE A 168 20.92 8.75 -13.98
C ILE A 168 21.42 9.31 -15.32
N GLU A 169 20.78 8.95 -16.43
CA GLU A 169 21.27 9.28 -17.78
C GLU A 169 20.58 10.52 -18.39
N ASP A 170 19.34 10.81 -17.99
CA ASP A 170 18.48 11.76 -18.70
C ASP A 170 18.29 13.12 -18.00
N ASP A 171 18.87 13.34 -16.80
CA ASP A 171 18.64 14.53 -15.96
C ASP A 171 19.08 15.86 -16.62
N GLU A 172 20.09 15.81 -17.51
CA GLU A 172 20.57 16.99 -18.24
C GLU A 172 19.87 17.20 -19.60
N SER A 173 18.96 16.32 -20.01
CA SER A 173 18.32 16.42 -21.31
C SER A 173 17.42 17.65 -21.41
N ARG A 174 17.47 18.35 -22.56
CA ARG A 174 16.52 19.44 -22.87
C ARG A 174 15.06 18.95 -22.95
N LEU A 175 14.86 17.65 -23.16
CA LEU A 175 13.56 16.99 -23.25
C LEU A 175 13.06 16.54 -21.87
N ALA A 176 13.88 16.63 -20.82
CA ALA A 176 13.50 16.24 -19.47
C ALA A 176 12.30 17.07 -18.99
N LYS A 177 11.28 16.38 -18.48
CA LYS A 177 10.08 16.92 -17.85
C LYS A 177 9.77 16.13 -16.59
N THR A 178 9.33 16.84 -15.56
CA THR A 178 8.81 16.24 -14.33
C THR A 178 7.30 16.48 -14.26
N THR A 179 6.54 15.43 -14.03
CA THR A 179 5.13 15.53 -13.62
C THR A 179 5.04 15.30 -12.13
N THR A 180 4.46 16.25 -11.40
CA THR A 180 4.14 16.11 -9.98
C THR A 180 2.68 15.70 -9.86
N SER A 181 2.44 14.48 -9.38
CA SER A 181 1.11 14.01 -8.99
C SER A 181 0.90 14.33 -7.53
N PHE A 182 -0.20 15.03 -7.22
CA PHE A 182 -0.64 15.28 -5.85
C PHE A 182 -2.01 14.64 -5.69
N THR A 183 -2.05 13.54 -4.96
CA THR A 183 -3.28 12.79 -4.70
C THR A 183 -3.68 13.02 -3.26
N VAL A 184 -4.97 13.27 -3.03
CA VAL A 184 -5.56 13.32 -1.69
C VAL A 184 -6.61 12.23 -1.57
N TYR A 185 -6.61 11.52 -0.45
CA TYR A 185 -7.55 10.46 -0.18
C TYR A 185 -7.96 10.48 1.30
N PRO A 186 -9.20 10.04 1.61
CA PRO A 186 -9.69 10.02 2.97
C PRO A 186 -9.10 8.83 3.73
N MET A 187 -8.61 9.07 4.95
CA MET A 187 -8.09 8.05 5.86
C MET A 187 -8.77 8.19 7.22
N ALA A 188 -8.63 7.19 8.08
CA ALA A 188 -9.13 7.24 9.45
C ALA A 188 -8.13 6.68 10.46
N GLU A 189 -8.01 7.36 11.59
CA GLU A 189 -7.29 6.86 12.76
C GLU A 189 -8.28 6.14 13.69
N VAL A 190 -7.94 4.93 14.13
CA VAL A 190 -8.69 4.19 15.14
C VAL A 190 -8.00 4.34 16.49
N PHE A 191 -8.72 4.89 17.47
CA PHE A 191 -8.27 5.02 18.84
C PHE A 191 -9.11 4.16 19.77
N VAL A 192 -8.45 3.54 20.75
CA VAL A 192 -9.09 2.70 21.77
C VAL A 192 -8.85 3.30 23.16
N ASP A 193 -9.88 3.26 24.01
CA ASP A 193 -9.74 3.52 25.44
C ASP A 193 -8.90 2.39 26.07
N GLU A 194 -7.73 2.76 26.60
CA GLU A 194 -6.74 1.82 27.14
C GLU A 194 -7.34 0.87 28.19
N PHE A 195 -8.34 1.32 28.95
CA PHE A 195 -8.96 0.50 29.99
C PHE A 195 -9.87 -0.59 29.47
N THR A 196 -10.43 -0.38 28.29
CA THR A 196 -11.30 -1.38 27.67
C THR A 196 -10.51 -2.45 26.95
N ALA A 197 -9.20 -2.26 26.74
CA ALA A 197 -8.32 -3.28 26.17
C ALA A 197 -8.23 -4.55 27.02
N ILE A 198 -8.64 -4.53 28.29
CA ILE A 198 -8.76 -5.75 29.11
C ILE A 198 -9.78 -6.75 28.56
N PHE A 199 -10.71 -6.29 27.69
CA PHE A 199 -11.68 -7.13 26.99
C PHE A 199 -11.14 -7.66 25.66
N SER A 200 -9.83 -7.54 25.39
CA SER A 200 -9.24 -8.02 24.13
C SER A 200 -9.46 -9.51 23.87
N GLU A 201 -9.61 -10.32 24.92
CA GLU A 201 -9.87 -11.76 24.81
C GLU A 201 -11.32 -12.08 24.39
N GLU A 202 -12.22 -11.09 24.40
CA GLU A 202 -13.62 -11.21 23.95
C GLU A 202 -13.79 -10.79 22.47
N ILE A 203 -12.69 -10.41 21.80
CA ILE A 203 -12.69 -10.09 20.37
C ILE A 203 -12.87 -11.39 19.57
N ASP A 204 -13.67 -11.32 18.50
CA ASP A 204 -13.95 -12.46 17.63
C ASP A 204 -12.67 -13.05 17.02
N GLU A 205 -12.61 -14.39 16.88
CA GLU A 205 -11.47 -15.10 16.31
C GLU A 205 -11.19 -14.66 14.86
N GLU A 206 -12.22 -14.28 14.09
CA GLU A 206 -12.09 -13.74 12.73
C GLU A 206 -11.22 -12.47 12.70
N PHE A 207 -11.32 -11.63 13.74
CA PHE A 207 -10.48 -10.44 13.86
C PHE A 207 -9.02 -10.79 14.17
N GLU A 208 -8.74 -11.84 14.95
CA GLU A 208 -7.35 -12.27 15.20
C GLU A 208 -6.71 -12.83 13.92
N GLU A 209 -7.49 -13.46 13.04
CA GLU A 209 -7.04 -13.97 11.75
C GLU A 209 -6.78 -12.84 10.73
N GLU A 210 -7.69 -11.86 10.63
CA GLU A 210 -7.60 -10.76 9.65
C GLU A 210 -6.66 -9.63 10.11
N TYR A 211 -6.73 -9.25 11.39
CA TYR A 211 -6.02 -8.11 11.99
C TYR A 211 -5.10 -8.54 13.15
N HIS A 212 -4.23 -9.52 12.86
CA HIS A 212 -3.38 -10.14 13.87
C HIS A 212 -2.52 -9.15 14.67
N GLU A 213 -1.95 -8.13 14.00
CA GLU A 213 -1.12 -7.13 14.67
C GLU A 213 -1.93 -6.24 15.62
N GLU A 214 -3.11 -5.80 15.19
CA GLU A 214 -4.04 -5.02 15.99
C GLU A 214 -4.47 -5.78 17.23
N TYR A 215 -4.87 -7.04 17.05
CA TYR A 215 -5.24 -7.92 18.15
C TYR A 215 -4.08 -8.06 19.15
N ALA A 216 -2.87 -8.34 18.68
CA ALA A 216 -1.70 -8.47 19.54
C ALA A 216 -1.42 -7.18 20.33
N ARG A 217 -1.50 -6.01 19.68
CA ARG A 217 -1.33 -4.70 20.34
C ARG A 217 -2.37 -4.50 21.46
N LEU A 218 -3.63 -4.82 21.19
CA LEU A 218 -4.72 -4.72 22.17
C LEU A 218 -4.55 -5.71 23.32
N PHE A 219 -4.18 -6.95 23.03
CA PHE A 219 -3.91 -7.97 24.03
C PHE A 219 -2.78 -7.56 24.97
N PHE A 220 -1.65 -7.08 24.45
CA PHE A 220 -0.53 -6.62 25.30
C PHE A 220 -0.91 -5.39 26.11
N LEU A 221 -1.66 -4.45 25.53
CA LEU A 221 -2.18 -3.29 26.26
C LEU A 221 -3.12 -3.72 27.39
N GLY A 222 -4.01 -4.69 27.14
CA GLY A 222 -4.90 -5.26 28.15
C GLY A 222 -4.15 -5.91 29.30
N LYS A 223 -3.08 -6.68 29.02
CA LYS A 223 -2.22 -7.26 30.06
C LYS A 223 -1.47 -6.19 30.86
N LEU A 224 -0.93 -5.17 30.20
CA LEU A 224 -0.25 -4.06 30.87
C LEU A 224 -1.19 -3.29 31.80
N ILE A 225 -2.41 -2.99 31.34
CA ILE A 225 -3.41 -2.30 32.17
C ILE A 225 -3.85 -3.17 33.35
N SER A 226 -4.00 -4.48 33.14
CA SER A 226 -4.34 -5.43 34.21
C SER A 226 -3.27 -5.44 35.31
N GLU A 227 -1.99 -5.54 34.93
CA GLU A 227 -0.85 -5.49 35.86
C GLU A 227 -0.80 -4.15 36.63
N LEU A 228 -1.00 -3.03 35.93
CA LEU A 228 -0.97 -1.71 36.56
C LEU A 228 -2.20 -1.43 37.45
N ALA A 229 -3.33 -2.07 37.18
CA ALA A 229 -4.53 -1.95 38.00
C ALA A 229 -4.41 -2.68 39.34
N GLU A 230 -3.57 -3.71 39.42
CA GLU A 230 -3.35 -4.45 40.66
C GLU A 230 -2.79 -3.55 41.79
N PRO A 231 -3.42 -3.51 42.98
CA PRO A 231 -3.01 -2.61 44.05
C PRO A 231 -1.58 -2.87 44.53
N SER A 232 -0.76 -1.81 44.57
CA SER A 232 0.54 -1.87 45.26
C SER A 232 0.39 -1.59 46.76
N SER A 233 1.26 -2.21 47.58
CA SER A 233 1.31 -1.93 49.01
C SER A 233 1.98 -0.58 49.29
N GLY A 234 1.15 0.42 49.60
CA GLY A 234 1.63 1.74 50.03
C GLY A 234 1.70 2.78 48.90
N LYS A 235 2.63 3.73 49.04
CA LYS A 235 2.86 4.79 48.06
C LYS A 235 4.16 4.51 47.33
N VAL A 236 4.16 4.64 46.02
CA VAL A 236 5.35 4.50 45.17
C VAL A 236 5.69 5.84 44.52
N ASN A 237 6.93 6.00 44.04
CA ASN A 237 7.31 7.14 43.22
C ASN A 237 7.15 6.83 41.72
N MET A 238 7.29 7.84 40.84
CA MET A 238 7.13 7.64 39.39
C MET A 238 8.16 6.65 38.81
N GLU A 239 9.40 6.65 39.32
CA GLU A 239 10.43 5.72 38.85
C GLU A 239 10.05 4.25 39.14
N THR A 240 9.48 3.98 40.31
CA THR A 240 9.01 2.65 40.68
C THR A 240 7.78 2.26 39.88
N PHE A 241 6.88 3.22 39.60
CA PHE A 241 5.73 2.99 38.74
C PHE A 241 6.15 2.68 37.29
N ALA A 242 7.14 3.39 36.75
CA ALA A 242 7.68 3.15 35.42
C ALA A 242 8.23 1.71 35.29
N LYS A 243 8.99 1.24 36.27
CA LYS A 243 9.48 -0.16 36.32
C LYS A 243 8.35 -1.19 36.33
N ARG A 244 7.16 -0.83 36.79
CA ARG A 244 5.98 -1.71 36.75
C ARG A 244 5.29 -1.71 35.39
N CYS A 245 5.60 -0.74 34.54
CA CYS A 245 5.17 -0.74 33.14
C CYS A 245 6.05 -1.67 32.28
N GLU A 246 7.10 -2.26 32.84
CA GLU A 246 8.00 -3.20 32.20
C GLU A 246 7.87 -4.58 32.84
N PHE A 247 7.47 -5.58 32.06
CA PHE A 247 7.39 -6.95 32.55
C PHE A 247 7.46 -7.98 31.43
N GLN A 248 7.80 -9.20 31.81
CA GLN A 248 7.88 -10.34 30.92
C GLN A 248 6.83 -11.38 31.29
N MET A 249 6.25 -12.04 30.27
CA MET A 249 5.32 -13.15 30.46
C MET A 249 5.65 -14.29 29.50
N GLU A 250 5.39 -15.53 29.92
CA GLU A 250 5.41 -16.68 29.03
C GLU A 250 4.04 -16.83 28.37
N ASN A 251 4.00 -16.93 27.05
CA ASN A 251 2.78 -17.22 26.29
C ASN A 251 3.03 -18.39 25.33
N LYS A 252 2.41 -19.54 25.61
CA LYS A 252 2.52 -20.77 24.78
C LYS A 252 3.98 -21.17 24.47
N GLY A 253 4.89 -21.03 25.44
CA GLY A 253 6.32 -21.34 25.29
C GLY A 253 7.17 -20.24 24.67
N ASN A 254 6.58 -19.10 24.27
CA ASN A 254 7.29 -17.91 23.83
C ASN A 254 7.47 -16.93 25.00
N LEU A 255 8.62 -16.27 25.07
CA LEU A 255 8.85 -15.16 25.99
C LEU A 255 8.33 -13.88 25.34
N LEU A 256 7.43 -13.20 26.04
CA LEU A 256 6.92 -11.90 25.66
C LEU A 256 7.46 -10.84 26.62
N GLU A 257 7.92 -9.71 26.06
CA GLU A 257 8.44 -8.58 26.81
C GLU A 257 7.61 -7.33 26.47
N ILE A 258 7.11 -6.67 27.51
CA ILE A 258 6.38 -5.41 27.41
C ILE A 258 7.25 -4.35 28.09
N ASP A 259 7.61 -3.29 27.37
CA ASP A 259 8.29 -2.10 27.91
C ASP A 259 7.43 -0.85 27.69
N GLY A 260 6.71 -0.45 28.75
CA GLY A 260 5.95 0.79 28.81
C GLY A 260 6.64 1.92 29.57
N CYS A 261 7.92 1.78 29.97
CA CYS A 261 8.58 2.72 30.87
C CYS A 261 8.53 4.17 30.37
N ARG A 262 8.67 4.38 29.05
CA ARG A 262 8.67 5.70 28.43
C ARG A 262 7.29 6.37 28.41
N ALA A 263 6.21 5.58 28.54
CA ALA A 263 4.84 6.06 28.58
C ALA A 263 4.27 6.05 30.01
N ALA A 264 5.10 5.85 31.04
CA ALA A 264 4.65 5.66 32.42
C ALA A 264 3.80 6.85 32.94
N GLU A 265 4.15 8.08 32.57
CA GLU A 265 3.36 9.24 32.99
C GLU A 265 1.98 9.27 32.35
N GLU A 266 1.89 8.96 31.06
CA GLU A 266 0.65 8.86 30.29
C GLU A 266 -0.25 7.76 30.86
N MET A 267 0.34 6.59 31.16
CA MET A 267 -0.36 5.47 31.80
C MET A 267 -0.88 5.85 33.19
N ALA A 268 -0.05 6.51 34.01
CA ALA A 268 -0.46 7.00 35.33
C ALA A 268 -1.59 8.03 35.23
N ARG A 269 -1.52 8.99 34.29
CA ARG A 269 -2.59 9.96 34.02
C ARG A 269 -3.89 9.26 33.62
N SER A 270 -3.80 8.21 32.79
CA SER A 270 -4.95 7.41 32.37
C SER A 270 -5.59 6.67 33.55
N LEU A 271 -4.79 6.03 34.41
CA LEU A 271 -5.24 5.36 35.65
C LEU A 271 -5.85 6.32 36.67
N GLU A 272 -5.29 7.53 36.81
CA GLU A 272 -5.84 8.54 37.72
C GLU A 272 -7.20 9.07 37.23
N LYS A 273 -7.34 9.33 35.93
CA LYS A 273 -8.60 9.75 35.31
C LYS A 273 -9.71 8.72 35.53
N ASN A 274 -9.35 7.44 35.53
CA ASN A 274 -10.26 6.32 35.77
C ASN A 274 -10.38 5.93 37.25
N GLY A 275 -9.79 6.71 38.16
CA GLY A 275 -9.97 6.56 39.61
C GLY A 275 -9.23 5.38 40.23
N ILE A 276 -8.34 4.71 39.50
CA ILE A 276 -7.58 3.55 39.98
C ILE A 276 -6.43 4.00 40.88
N ILE A 277 -5.78 5.11 40.53
CA ILE A 277 -4.71 5.70 41.33
C ILE A 277 -5.01 7.15 41.71
N LYS A 278 -4.16 7.70 42.57
CA LYS A 278 -4.09 9.12 42.90
C LYS A 278 -2.65 9.57 42.86
N MET A 279 -2.39 10.61 42.08
CA MET A 279 -1.08 11.25 41.97
C MET A 279 -1.01 12.47 42.90
N LYS A 280 0.13 12.66 43.56
CA LYS A 280 0.43 13.88 44.34
C LYS A 280 1.93 14.18 44.24
N GLY A 281 2.29 15.15 43.41
CA GLY A 281 3.70 15.36 43.04
C GLY A 281 4.25 14.10 42.38
N ASP A 282 5.41 13.65 42.82
CA ASP A 282 6.05 12.41 42.34
C ASP A 282 5.50 11.13 43.01
N SER A 283 4.49 11.24 43.89
CA SER A 283 3.94 10.07 44.59
C SER A 283 2.65 9.55 43.96
N ILE A 284 2.58 8.23 43.81
CA ILE A 284 1.44 7.48 43.29
C ILE A 284 0.89 6.57 44.40
N LYS A 285 -0.44 6.56 44.56
CA LYS A 285 -1.14 5.66 45.47
C LYS A 285 -2.35 5.03 44.77
N TRP A 286 -2.48 3.72 44.83
CA TRP A 286 -3.69 3.03 44.39
C TRP A 286 -4.87 3.36 45.31
N ARG A 287 -6.04 3.57 44.72
CA ARG A 287 -7.29 3.72 45.45
C ARG A 287 -7.81 2.31 45.75
N GLN A 288 -8.12 2.07 47.03
CA GLN A 288 -8.86 0.88 47.48
C GLN A 288 -10.35 1.16 47.37
#